data_AF-A0A7T0JJD9-F1
#
_entry.id   AF-A0A7T0JJD9-F1
#
_cell.length_a   1.000
_cell.length_b   1.000
_cell.length_c   1.000
_cell.angle_alpha   90.00
_cell.angle_beta   90.00
_cell.angle_gamma   90.00
#
_symmetry.space_group_name_H-M   'P 1'
#
loop_
_entity.id
_entity.type
_entity.pdbx_description
1 polymer ?
#
loop_
_entity_poly.entity_id
_entity_poly.type
_entity_poly.pdbx_seq_one_letter_code
_entity_poly.pdbx_strand_id
1 'polypeptide(L)' 'MELEVDAVDVVGVKLLDAMVPGSVVDFDPDEAERLGAFNEDALNEADALESRIDSVNHE' A
#
# COMPACT_ATOMS: atom_id res chain seq x y z
N MET A 1 -23.37 -28.06 -10.62
CA MET A 1 -22.47 -26.97 -11.01
C MET A 1 -22.46 -26.04 -9.81
N GLU A 2 -21.58 -26.32 -8.85
CA GLU A 2 -21.24 -25.34 -7.83
C GLU A 2 -20.62 -24.19 -8.62
N LEU A 3 -21.37 -23.09 -8.74
CA LEU A 3 -20.81 -21.85 -9.23
C LEU A 3 -19.88 -21.41 -8.11
N GLU A 4 -18.62 -21.86 -8.18
CA GLU A 4 -17.52 -21.15 -7.55
C GLU A 4 -17.74 -19.70 -8.00
N VAL A 5 -18.21 -18.88 -7.07
CA VAL A 5 -18.21 -17.43 -7.24
C VAL A 5 -16.75 -17.03 -7.15
N ASP A 6 -15.97 -17.45 -8.16
CA ASP A 6 -14.66 -16.89 -8.47
C ASP A 6 -14.86 -15.40 -8.36
N ALA A 7 -14.28 -14.87 -7.28
CA ALA A 7 -14.34 -13.48 -6.86
C ALA A 7 -14.75 -12.58 -8.02
N VAL A 8 -16.03 -12.17 -8.08
CA VAL A 8 -16.48 -11.10 -8.98
C VAL A 8 -15.59 -9.92 -8.65
N ASP A 9 -14.50 -9.71 -9.39
CA ASP A 9 -13.29 -8.97 -9.00
C ASP A 9 -13.56 -7.88 -7.95
N VAL A 10 -13.71 -8.31 -6.69
CA VAL A 10 -14.40 -7.48 -5.68
C VAL A 10 -13.49 -6.30 -5.36
N VAL A 11 -12.20 -6.58 -5.39
CA VAL A 11 -11.09 -5.63 -5.32
C VAL A 11 -11.19 -4.58 -6.43
N GLY A 12 -11.42 -4.96 -7.70
CA GLY A 12 -11.58 -4.00 -8.80
C GLY A 12 -12.83 -3.15 -8.68
N VAL A 13 -13.94 -3.71 -8.21
CA VAL A 13 -15.16 -2.93 -7.95
C VAL A 13 -14.95 -1.94 -6.79
N LYS A 14 -14.34 -2.39 -5.69
CA LYS A 14 -13.95 -1.56 -4.55
C LYS A 14 -12.97 -0.45 -4.97
N LEU A 15 -12.02 -0.75 -5.85
CA LEU A 15 -11.09 0.24 -6.43
C LEU A 15 -11.81 1.34 -7.20
N LEU A 16 -12.77 0.98 -8.05
CA LEU A 16 -13.54 1.95 -8.83
C LEU A 16 -14.32 2.89 -7.92
N ASP A 17 -14.84 2.38 -6.80
CA ASP A 17 -15.51 3.20 -5.80
C ASP A 17 -14.53 4.12 -5.05
N ALA A 18 -13.34 3.64 -4.70
CA ALA A 18 -12.28 4.43 -4.07
C ALA A 18 -11.73 5.57 -4.97
N MET A 19 -11.91 5.47 -6.29
CA MET A 19 -11.58 6.55 -7.23
C MET A 19 -12.62 7.68 -7.23
N VAL A 20 -13.77 7.49 -6.60
CA VAL A 20 -14.79 8.52 -6.46
C VAL A 20 -14.39 9.46 -5.30
N PRO A 21 -14.21 10.78 -5.56
CA PRO A 21 -13.80 11.71 -4.53
C PRO A 21 -14.83 11.77 -3.40
N GLY A 22 -14.35 11.53 -2.17
CA GLY A 22 -15.19 11.46 -0.97
C GLY A 22 -15.68 10.06 -0.60
N SER A 23 -15.41 9.03 -1.42
CA SER A 23 -15.60 7.64 -0.99
C SER A 23 -14.41 7.15 -0.17
N VAL A 24 -14.71 6.31 0.82
CA VAL A 24 -13.72 5.60 1.63
C VAL A 24 -14.09 4.13 1.57
N VAL A 25 -13.15 3.32 1.08
CA VAL A 25 -13.36 1.89 0.86
C VAL A 25 -12.31 1.12 1.66
N ASP A 26 -12.76 0.18 2.48
CA ASP A 26 -11.89 -0.69 3.26
C ASP A 26 -11.40 -1.86 2.41
N PHE A 27 -10.09 -2.14 2.51
CA PHE A 27 -9.43 -3.27 1.88
C PHE A 27 -8.77 -4.14 2.95
N ASP A 28 -8.90 -5.46 2.79
CA ASP A 28 -8.19 -6.42 3.63
C ASP A 28 -6.67 -6.36 3.34
N PRO A 29 -5.79 -6.83 4.25
CA PRO A 29 -4.33 -6.77 4.05
C PRO A 29 -3.88 -7.42 2.74
N ASP A 30 -4.42 -8.58 2.38
CA ASP A 30 -4.14 -9.28 1.13
C ASP A 30 -4.63 -8.51 -0.11
N GLU A 31 -5.76 -7.79 -0.01
CA GLU A 31 -6.27 -6.93 -1.09
C GLU A 31 -5.37 -5.70 -1.25
N ALA A 32 -5.02 -5.04 -0.14
CA ALA A 32 -4.16 -3.87 -0.11
C ALA A 32 -2.75 -4.13 -0.67
N GLU A 33 -2.17 -5.31 -0.42
CA GLU A 33 -0.88 -5.73 -1.00
C GLU A 33 -0.97 -5.86 -2.53
N ARG A 34 -2.03 -6.49 -3.05
CA ARG A 34 -2.27 -6.60 -4.50
C ARG A 34 -2.49 -5.26 -5.18
N LEU A 35 -3.01 -4.28 -4.45
CA LEU A 35 -3.24 -2.92 -4.91
C LEU A 35 -2.00 -2.03 -4.82
N GLY A 36 -0.92 -2.51 -4.19
CA GLY A 36 0.26 -1.69 -3.90
C GLY A 36 -0.03 -0.56 -2.90
N ALA A 37 -1.09 -0.71 -2.09
CA ALA A 37 -1.44 0.26 -1.04
C ALA A 37 -0.41 0.25 0.09
N PHE A 38 0.27 -0.89 0.30
CA PHE A 38 1.52 -0.94 1.05
C PHE A 38 2.62 -0.37 0.17
N ASN A 39 2.78 0.94 0.20
CA ASN A 39 4.02 1.55 -0.25
C ASN A 39 5.11 1.12 0.75
N GLU A 40 6.19 0.52 0.27
CA GLU A 40 7.38 0.23 1.07
C GLU A 40 8.07 1.56 1.44
N ASP A 41 7.39 2.36 2.29
CA ASP A 41 7.93 3.58 2.91
C ASP A 41 8.89 3.22 4.07
N ALA A 42 9.19 1.93 4.24
CA ALA A 42 10.24 1.48 5.12
C ALA A 42 11.56 2.13 4.66
N LEU A 43 12.19 2.85 5.60
CA LEU A 43 13.45 3.53 5.38
C LEU A 43 14.47 2.59 4.72
N ASN A 44 14.83 2.88 3.46
CA ASN A 44 15.83 2.09 2.75
C ASN A 44 17.20 2.24 3.43
N GLU A 45 18.08 1.23 3.32
CA GLU A 45 19.41 1.23 3.96
C GLU A 45 20.21 2.50 3.64
N ALA A 46 20.15 2.96 2.40
CA ALA A 46 20.81 4.19 1.96
C ALA A 46 20.24 5.44 2.65
N ASP A 47 18.92 5.56 2.76
CA ASP A 47 18.23 6.68 3.41
C ASP A 47 18.49 6.67 4.94
N ALA A 48 18.53 5.48 5.53
CA ALA A 48 18.89 5.26 6.93
C ALA A 48 20.32 5.67 7.26
N LEU A 49 21.26 5.46 6.32
CA LEU A 49 22.65 5.86 6.46
C LEU A 49 22.82 7.38 6.27
N GLU A 50 22.11 7.96 5.31
CA GLU A 50 22.14 9.40 5.00
C GLU A 50 21.53 10.25 6.13
N SER A 51 20.49 9.74 6.80
CA SER A 51 19.83 10.39 7.94
C SER A 51 20.65 10.33 9.25
N ARG A 52 21.86 9.75 9.25
CA ARG A 52 22.72 9.73 10.43
C ARG A 52 23.27 11.12 10.72
N ILE A 53 22.72 11.75 11.76
CA ILE A 53 23.07 13.07 12.31
C ILE A 53 24.56 13.17 12.71
N ASP A 54 25.26 12.05 12.90
CA ASP A 54 26.68 11.99 13.30
C ASP A 54 27.70 12.28 12.17
N SER A 55 27.26 12.92 11.07
CA SER A 55 28.11 13.17 9.89
C SER A 55 28.54 14.64 9.70
N VAL A 56 28.15 15.55 10.60
CA VAL A 56 28.70 16.92 10.62
C VAL A 56 29.61 17.09 11.83
N ASN A 57 30.88 16.77 11.57
CA ASN A 57 32.07 17.14 12.31
C ASN A 57 31.85 18.37 13.23
N HIS A 58 31.88 18.15 14.55
CA HIS A 58 32.09 19.22 15.53
C HIS A 58 33.49 19.04 16.14
N GLU A 59 34.49 19.39 15.34
CA GLU A 59 35.84 19.74 15.79
C GLU A 59 35.93 21.25 16.11
#